data_AF-A0A846QEQ5-F1
#
_entry.id   AF-A0A846QEQ5-F1
#
_cell.length_a   1.000
_cell.length_b   1.000
_cell.length_c   1.000
_cell.angle_alpha   90.00
_cell.angle_beta   90.00
_cell.angle_gamma   90.00
#
_symmetry.space_group_name_H-M   'P 1'
#
loop_
_entity.id
_entity.type
_entity.pdbx_description
1 polymer ?
#
loop_
_entity_poly.entity_id
_entity_poly.type
_entity_poly.pdbx_seq_one_letter_code
_entity_poly.pdbx_strand_id
1 'polypeptide(L)'
;MYLNIRGPYERYYYCHIRKCAGAAINRIFLNAIDNESGFMFGDVGRGNVVYYKGLVFAGETRDFIENGRFLYASSLSPFHEMRIPDRTFIFSTFRDPAARILSLYRTLLRQRDLPEKNDDSSAECQWLGDSFMDFLDTIPQRELMRQLYMFSPSFDVGEAYNCIRRLGAYFFVEDMDCSLRMLSSLFNVPLCNTTVNHGCNTIALSPPEAVRLRTMLKDEYRLVRRLRQAYNTFVFPKPANVAGA
;
A
#
# COMPACT_ATOMS: atom_id res chain seq x y z
N MET A 1 -3.54 -10.72 -10.21
CA MET A 1 -3.74 -10.66 -8.75
C MET A 1 -3.42 -12.02 -8.17
N TYR A 2 -2.74 -12.13 -7.03
CA TYR A 2 -2.68 -13.40 -6.31
C TYR A 2 -3.83 -13.49 -5.31
N LEU A 3 -4.50 -14.64 -5.23
CA LEU A 3 -5.60 -14.91 -4.30
C LEU A 3 -5.35 -16.20 -3.52
N ASN A 4 -5.44 -16.13 -2.20
CA ASN A 4 -5.47 -17.28 -1.30
C ASN A 4 -6.74 -17.20 -0.44
N ILE A 5 -7.87 -17.61 -1.02
CA ILE A 5 -9.17 -17.58 -0.36
C ILE A 5 -9.32 -18.88 0.44
N ARG A 6 -9.15 -18.80 1.76
CA ARG A 6 -9.44 -19.90 2.68
C ARG A 6 -10.48 -19.41 3.70
N GLY A 7 -11.76 -19.76 3.48
CA GLY A 7 -12.84 -19.61 4.46
C GLY A 7 -13.59 -18.26 4.47
N PRO A 8 -14.67 -18.15 5.27
CA PRO A 8 -15.44 -16.92 5.44
C PRO A 8 -14.68 -15.92 6.32
N TYR A 9 -14.35 -14.77 5.73
CA TYR A 9 -13.69 -13.66 6.42
C TYR A 9 -14.71 -12.77 7.14
N GLU A 10 -14.34 -12.33 8.33
CA GLU A 10 -15.14 -11.39 9.14
C GLU A 10 -14.66 -9.94 8.96
N ARG A 11 -13.41 -9.77 8.52
CA ARG A 11 -12.69 -8.49 8.56
C ARG A 11 -11.76 -8.36 7.37
N TYR A 12 -11.40 -7.13 7.05
CA TYR A 12 -10.48 -6.78 5.97
C TYR A 12 -9.35 -5.93 6.53
N TYR A 13 -8.10 -6.38 6.34
CA TYR A 13 -6.93 -5.63 6.76
C TYR A 13 -6.04 -5.32 5.57
N TYR A 14 -5.86 -4.03 5.31
CA TYR A 14 -4.95 -3.53 4.31
C TYR A 14 -3.60 -3.20 4.95
N CYS A 15 -2.60 -4.03 4.66
CA CYS A 15 -1.21 -3.75 5.00
C CYS A 15 -0.70 -2.63 4.08
N HIS A 16 -0.82 -1.38 4.55
CA HIS A 16 -0.55 -0.19 3.77
C HIS A 16 0.95 0.04 3.66
N ILE A 17 1.49 -0.13 2.45
CA ILE A 17 2.86 0.28 2.17
C ILE A 17 2.89 1.73 1.70
N ARG A 18 3.68 2.55 2.39
CA ARG A 18 3.80 3.97 2.07
C ARG A 18 4.18 4.17 0.59
N LYS A 19 3.43 5.05 -0.08
CA LYS A 19 3.59 5.41 -1.51
C LYS A 19 3.31 4.27 -2.51
N CYS A 20 2.60 3.23 -2.09
CA CYS A 20 2.01 2.20 -2.96
C CYS A 20 0.49 2.42 -3.15
N ALA A 21 0.08 3.67 -3.42
CA ALA A 21 -1.32 4.05 -3.63
C ALA A 21 -2.30 3.81 -2.46
N GLY A 22 -1.82 3.66 -1.22
CA GLY A 22 -2.72 3.34 -0.10
C GLY A 22 -3.79 4.38 0.21
N ALA A 23 -3.55 5.68 -0.04
CA ALA A 23 -4.60 6.69 0.05
C ALA A 23 -5.75 6.43 -0.94
N ALA A 24 -5.43 5.98 -2.16
CA ALA A 24 -6.44 5.62 -3.14
C ALA A 24 -7.20 4.35 -2.72
N ILE A 25 -6.48 3.31 -2.31
CA ILE A 25 -7.09 2.05 -1.86
C ILE A 25 -8.02 2.27 -0.67
N ASN A 26 -7.57 2.98 0.36
CA ASN A 26 -8.42 3.31 1.50
C ASN A 26 -9.67 4.07 1.08
N ARG A 27 -9.54 5.06 0.18
CA ARG A 27 -10.70 5.80 -0.34
C ARG A 27 -11.67 4.88 -1.08
N ILE A 28 -11.18 4.00 -1.95
CA ILE A 28 -12.01 3.10 -2.74
C ILE A 28 -12.79 2.15 -1.84
N PHE A 29 -12.11 1.53 -0.86
CA PHE A 29 -12.77 0.61 0.09
C PHE A 29 -13.79 1.32 0.98
N LEU A 30 -13.46 2.49 1.52
CA LEU A 30 -14.38 3.25 2.37
C LEU A 30 -15.56 3.80 1.58
N ASN A 31 -15.35 4.31 0.36
CA ASN A 31 -16.42 4.82 -0.50
C ASN A 31 -17.40 3.73 -0.91
N ALA A 32 -16.92 2.51 -1.15
CA ALA A 32 -17.76 1.38 -1.50
C ALA A 32 -18.71 0.96 -0.36
N ILE A 33 -18.44 1.41 0.87
CA ILE A 33 -19.27 1.17 2.06
C ILE A 33 -20.14 2.39 2.40
N ASP A 34 -19.67 3.61 2.09
CA ASP A 34 -20.36 4.88 2.40
C ASP A 34 -21.23 5.45 1.27
N ASN A 35 -21.41 4.73 0.16
CA ASN A 35 -22.03 5.30 -1.06
C ASN A 35 -21.37 6.64 -1.48
N GLU A 36 -20.04 6.69 -1.46
CA GLU A 36 -19.22 7.79 -2.01
C GLU A 36 -19.27 9.16 -1.30
N SER A 37 -19.83 9.26 -0.09
CA SER A 37 -19.89 10.55 0.64
C SER A 37 -18.50 11.15 0.95
N GLY A 38 -17.46 10.31 1.01
CA GLY A 38 -16.08 10.70 1.32
C GLY A 38 -15.81 11.00 2.80
N PHE A 39 -16.86 11.06 3.64
CA PHE A 39 -16.77 11.37 5.07
C PHE A 39 -15.82 10.41 5.80
N MET A 40 -16.01 9.09 5.63
CA MET A 40 -15.19 8.09 6.33
C MET A 40 -13.69 8.18 6.00
N PHE A 41 -13.32 8.58 4.78
CA PHE A 41 -11.91 8.65 4.39
C PHE A 41 -11.15 9.75 5.15
N GLY A 42 -11.79 10.89 5.40
CA GLY A 42 -11.19 12.01 6.12
C GLY A 42 -10.83 11.66 7.56
N ASP A 43 -11.74 10.99 8.26
CA ASP A 43 -11.58 10.68 9.68
C ASP A 43 -10.71 9.45 9.93
N VAL A 44 -10.92 8.34 9.20
CA VAL A 44 -10.08 7.13 9.32
C VAL A 44 -8.63 7.46 8.92
N GLY A 45 -8.44 8.30 7.90
CA GLY A 45 -7.12 8.70 7.40
C GLY A 45 -6.26 9.47 8.42
N ARG A 46 -6.87 10.03 9.47
CA ARG A 46 -6.17 10.74 10.56
C ARG A 46 -5.75 9.81 11.72
N GLY A 47 -5.84 8.50 11.52
CA GLY A 47 -5.52 7.53 12.58
C GLY A 47 -6.65 7.34 13.59
N ASN A 48 -7.88 7.73 13.24
CA ASN A 48 -9.03 7.57 14.11
C ASN A 48 -9.73 6.23 13.90
N VAL A 49 -10.54 5.88 14.89
CA VAL A 49 -11.58 4.85 14.77
C VAL A 49 -12.89 5.54 14.43
N VAL A 50 -13.55 5.07 13.36
CA VAL A 50 -14.84 5.58 12.90
C VAL A 50 -15.90 4.50 13.05
N TYR A 51 -17.03 4.88 13.65
CA TYR A 51 -18.22 4.04 13.76
C TYR A 51 -19.25 4.51 12.75
N TYR A 52 -19.67 3.64 11.83
CA TYR A 52 -20.62 3.99 10.79
C TYR A 52 -21.55 2.81 10.50
N LYS A 53 -22.87 3.02 10.60
CA LYS A 53 -23.91 1.99 10.40
C LYS A 53 -23.68 0.71 11.22
N GLY A 54 -23.18 0.85 12.45
CA GLY A 54 -22.86 -0.29 13.33
C GLY A 54 -21.56 -1.05 12.97
N LEU A 55 -20.79 -0.56 12.00
CA LEU A 55 -19.51 -1.10 11.57
C LEU A 55 -18.37 -0.22 12.08
N VAL A 56 -17.19 -0.82 12.24
CA VAL A 56 -16.00 -0.14 12.79
C VAL A 56 -14.89 -0.07 11.75
N PHE A 57 -14.31 1.11 11.57
CA PHE A 57 -13.21 1.38 10.64
C PHE A 57 -12.02 1.94 11.40
N ALA A 58 -10.84 1.37 11.23
CA ALA A 58 -9.66 1.74 12.01
C ALA A 58 -8.47 2.12 11.11
N GLY A 59 -7.93 3.33 11.30
CA GLY A 59 -6.66 3.76 10.73
C GLY A 59 -5.60 3.83 11.82
N GLU A 60 -4.41 3.28 11.58
CA GLU A 60 -3.20 3.43 12.43
C GLU A 60 -3.37 3.17 13.94
N THR A 61 -4.43 2.48 14.36
CA THR A 61 -4.76 2.23 15.77
C THR A 61 -4.46 0.78 16.13
N ARG A 62 -3.18 0.52 16.44
CA ARG A 62 -2.66 -0.83 16.70
C ARG A 62 -3.54 -1.64 17.65
N ASP A 63 -3.95 -1.06 18.78
CA ASP A 63 -4.78 -1.75 19.77
C ASP A 63 -6.13 -2.22 19.19
N PHE A 64 -6.81 -1.39 18.39
CA PHE A 64 -8.08 -1.79 17.76
C PHE A 64 -7.87 -2.90 16.73
N ILE A 65 -6.79 -2.81 15.97
CA ILE A 65 -6.44 -3.79 14.93
C ILE A 65 -6.06 -5.13 15.56
N GLU A 66 -5.17 -5.16 16.55
CA GLU A 66 -4.73 -6.41 17.15
C GLU A 66 -5.82 -7.11 17.99
N ASN A 67 -6.81 -6.35 18.48
CA ASN A 67 -7.99 -6.91 19.16
C ASN A 67 -9.15 -7.26 18.22
N GLY A 68 -9.03 -7.07 16.90
CA GLY A 68 -10.04 -7.47 15.92
C GLY A 68 -11.33 -6.66 15.94
N ARG A 69 -11.28 -5.43 16.46
CA ARG A 69 -12.45 -4.55 16.61
C ARG A 69 -12.66 -3.67 15.38
N PHE A 70 -12.71 -4.27 14.19
CA PHE A 70 -12.88 -3.56 12.93
C PHE A 70 -13.54 -4.45 11.88
N LEU A 71 -14.33 -3.84 10.98
CA LEU A 71 -14.69 -4.46 9.70
C LEU A 71 -13.56 -4.23 8.69
N TYR A 72 -13.08 -3.00 8.58
CA TYR A 72 -11.95 -2.63 7.71
C TYR A 72 -10.91 -1.85 8.51
N ALA A 73 -9.65 -2.22 8.35
CA ALA A 73 -8.55 -1.47 8.92
C ALA A 73 -7.37 -1.34 7.96
N SER A 74 -6.59 -0.30 8.16
CA SER A 74 -5.30 -0.12 7.49
C SER A 74 -4.27 0.45 8.43
N SER A 75 -3.02 -0.01 8.32
CA SER A 75 -1.90 0.62 9.01
C SER A 75 -0.63 0.60 8.17
N LEU A 76 0.17 1.64 8.33
CA LEU A 76 1.55 1.75 7.87
C LEU A 76 2.52 0.91 8.72
N SER A 77 2.09 0.38 9.87
CA SER A 77 2.92 -0.46 10.75
C SER A 77 3.44 -1.70 10.02
N PRO A 78 4.72 -2.10 10.20
CA PRO A 78 5.26 -3.30 9.58
C PRO A 78 4.42 -4.53 9.93
N PHE A 79 4.07 -5.32 8.91
CA PHE A 79 3.19 -6.46 9.09
C PHE A 79 3.75 -7.51 10.05
N HIS A 80 5.07 -7.72 10.01
CA HIS A 80 5.76 -8.65 10.92
C HIS A 80 5.72 -8.22 12.39
N GLU A 81 5.39 -6.96 12.68
CA GLU A 81 5.21 -6.45 14.03
C GLU A 81 3.76 -6.58 14.50
N MET A 82 2.79 -6.80 13.60
CA MET A 82 1.36 -6.76 13.89
C MET A 82 0.79 -8.14 14.23
N ARG A 83 -0.09 -8.21 15.24
CA ARG A 83 -0.87 -9.42 15.56
C ARG A 83 -2.26 -9.34 14.95
N ILE A 84 -2.41 -9.77 13.70
CA ILE A 84 -3.71 -9.71 13.02
C ILE A 84 -4.58 -10.92 13.39
N PRO A 85 -5.82 -10.71 13.86
CA PRO A 85 -6.72 -11.80 14.25
C PRO A 85 -7.09 -12.73 13.09
N ASP A 86 -7.37 -13.99 13.43
CA ASP A 86 -7.87 -14.99 12.48
C ASP A 86 -9.15 -14.56 11.78
N ARG A 87 -9.45 -15.15 10.63
CA ARG A 87 -10.60 -14.78 9.77
C ARG A 87 -10.55 -13.33 9.26
N THR A 88 -9.35 -12.73 9.21
CA THR A 88 -9.10 -11.46 8.52
C THR A 88 -8.63 -11.73 7.09
N PHE A 89 -9.30 -11.13 6.10
CA PHE A 89 -8.77 -11.06 4.75
C PHE A 89 -7.67 -10.00 4.69
N ILE A 90 -6.42 -10.42 4.56
CA ILE A 90 -5.28 -9.53 4.56
C ILE A 90 -4.80 -9.31 3.13
N PHE A 91 -4.59 -8.05 2.76
CA PHE A 91 -4.03 -7.72 1.45
C PHE A 91 -3.06 -6.54 1.49
N SER A 92 -2.28 -6.38 0.42
CA SER A 92 -1.32 -5.28 0.30
C SER A 92 -1.13 -4.87 -1.17
N THR A 93 -0.54 -3.69 -1.38
CA THR A 93 -0.18 -3.18 -2.69
C THR A 93 1.31 -2.90 -2.80
N PHE A 94 1.86 -3.23 -3.96
CA PHE A 94 3.27 -3.06 -4.29
C PHE A 94 3.42 -2.09 -5.46
N ARG A 95 4.61 -1.54 -5.63
CA ARG A 95 4.94 -0.60 -6.69
C ARG A 95 6.36 -0.84 -7.16
N ASP A 96 6.70 -0.39 -8.37
CA ASP A 96 8.10 -0.25 -8.75
C ASP A 96 8.91 0.45 -7.62
N PRO A 97 9.99 -0.18 -7.12
CA PRO A 97 10.78 0.35 -6.00
C PRO A 97 11.25 1.79 -6.21
N ALA A 98 11.80 2.12 -7.39
CA ALA A 98 12.27 3.47 -7.68
C ALA A 98 11.11 4.47 -7.75
N ALA A 99 10.01 4.12 -8.40
CA ALA A 99 8.82 4.96 -8.48
C ALA A 99 8.22 5.26 -7.09
N ARG A 100 8.29 4.30 -6.16
CA ARG A 100 7.90 4.50 -4.76
C ARG A 100 8.79 5.54 -4.06
N ILE A 101 10.11 5.43 -4.20
CA ILE A 101 11.06 6.37 -3.61
C ILE A 101 10.91 7.77 -4.19
N LEU A 102 10.78 7.90 -5.51
CA LEU A 102 10.52 9.19 -6.16
C LEU A 102 9.19 9.80 -5.73
N SER A 103 8.18 8.97 -5.43
CA SER A 103 6.91 9.44 -4.89
C SER A 103 7.04 9.91 -3.43
N LEU A 104 7.92 9.31 -2.64
CA LEU A 104 8.23 9.76 -1.28
C LEU A 104 8.95 11.10 -1.32
N TYR A 105 10.05 11.18 -2.04
CA TYR A 105 10.86 12.40 -2.21
C TYR A 105 9.99 13.60 -2.66
N ARG A 106 9.13 13.42 -3.68
CA ARG A 106 8.17 14.46 -4.11
C ARG A 106 7.22 14.90 -3.02
N THR A 107 6.77 13.98 -2.17
CA THR A 107 5.85 14.35 -1.09
C THR A 107 6.58 15.19 -0.06
N LEU A 108 7.80 14.80 0.31
CA LEU A 108 8.61 15.53 1.28
C LEU A 108 8.96 16.93 0.76
N LEU A 109 9.34 17.07 -0.52
CA LEU A 109 9.58 18.38 -1.15
C LEU A 109 8.35 19.28 -1.03
N ARG A 110 7.15 18.77 -1.35
CA ARG A 110 5.91 19.55 -1.21
C ARG A 110 5.62 19.93 0.23
N GLN A 111 5.90 19.05 1.18
CA GLN A 111 5.67 19.31 2.60
C GLN A 111 6.62 20.39 3.14
N ARG A 112 7.89 20.40 2.70
CA ARG A 112 8.86 21.44 3.04
C ARG A 112 8.38 22.84 2.67
N ASP A 113 7.66 22.95 1.56
CA ASP A 113 7.21 24.24 1.01
C ASP A 113 5.85 24.70 1.59
N LEU A 114 5.21 23.92 2.47
CA LEU A 114 3.95 24.31 3.11
C LEU A 114 4.19 25.26 4.31
N PRO A 115 3.37 26.30 4.49
CA PRO A 115 3.56 27.32 5.53
C PRO A 115 3.26 26.82 6.96
N GLU A 116 2.47 25.75 7.11
CA GLU A 116 2.13 25.17 8.41
C GLU A 116 3.02 23.94 8.68
N LYS A 117 4.09 24.13 9.47
CA LYS A 117 4.91 23.03 9.97
C LYS A 117 4.14 22.29 11.07
N ASN A 118 3.60 21.12 10.75
CA ASN A 118 3.28 20.13 11.80
C ASN A 118 4.59 19.47 12.24
N ASP A 119 4.89 19.47 13.55
CA ASP A 119 6.16 18.98 14.14
C ASP A 119 6.58 17.59 13.63
N ASP A 120 5.64 16.66 13.42
CA ASP A 120 5.95 15.30 12.94
C ASP A 120 6.44 15.25 11.47
N SER A 121 5.93 16.14 10.62
CA SER A 121 6.41 16.26 9.22
C SER A 121 7.80 16.88 9.13
N SER A 122 8.25 17.55 10.21
CA SER A 122 9.56 18.19 10.25
C SER A 122 10.71 17.18 10.30
N ALA A 123 10.52 16.04 10.98
CA ALA A 123 11.57 15.04 11.16
C ALA A 123 11.94 14.34 9.85
N GLU A 124 10.93 13.98 9.04
CA GLU A 124 11.18 13.33 7.74
C GLU A 124 11.73 14.30 6.69
N CYS A 125 11.40 15.58 6.78
CA CYS A 125 11.95 16.60 5.89
C CYS A 125 13.47 16.77 6.07
N GLN A 126 14.04 16.36 7.21
CA GLN A 126 15.49 16.34 7.43
C GLN A 126 16.21 15.37 6.47
N TRP A 127 15.51 14.39 5.90
CA TRP A 127 16.08 13.51 4.90
C TRP A 127 16.23 14.20 3.54
N LEU A 128 15.66 15.37 3.28
CA LEU A 128 15.69 15.91 1.91
C LEU A 128 17.09 16.34 1.44
N GLY A 129 17.90 16.91 2.34
CA GLY A 129 19.14 17.60 1.96
C GLY A 129 18.93 18.66 0.89
N ASP A 130 19.97 18.93 0.11
CA ASP A 130 19.96 19.93 -0.97
C ASP A 130 19.70 19.31 -2.35
N SER A 131 19.88 17.99 -2.48
CA SER A 131 19.75 17.24 -3.73
C SER A 131 19.11 15.86 -3.51
N PHE A 132 18.70 15.19 -4.60
CA PHE A 132 18.21 13.82 -4.50
C PHE A 132 19.29 12.84 -4.00
N MET A 133 20.56 13.12 -4.27
CA MET A 133 21.68 12.32 -3.77
C MET A 133 21.78 12.42 -2.24
N ASP A 134 21.69 13.64 -1.69
CA ASP A 134 21.67 13.84 -0.24
C ASP A 134 20.48 13.12 0.40
N PHE A 135 19.34 13.11 -0.29
CA PHE A 135 18.19 12.32 0.14
C PHE A 135 18.47 10.81 0.18
N LEU A 136 19.17 10.26 -0.80
CA LEU A 136 19.58 8.85 -0.77
C LEU A 136 20.60 8.56 0.33
N ASP A 137 21.43 9.53 0.69
CA ASP A 137 22.44 9.41 1.75
C ASP A 137 21.84 9.46 3.16
N THR A 138 20.67 10.08 3.32
CA THR A 138 20.08 10.36 4.63
C THR A 138 18.81 9.56 4.94
N ILE A 139 18.07 9.09 3.93
CA ILE A 139 16.85 8.30 4.14
C ILE A 139 17.13 7.02 4.96
N PRO A 140 16.37 6.74 6.04
CA PRO A 140 16.53 5.51 6.80
C PRO A 140 16.31 4.26 5.95
N GLN A 141 17.11 3.22 6.16
CA GLN A 141 17.04 1.97 5.41
C GLN A 141 15.62 1.35 5.41
N ARG A 142 14.91 1.41 6.54
CA ARG A 142 13.52 0.93 6.68
C ARG A 142 12.51 1.66 5.78
N GLU A 143 12.76 2.93 5.44
CA GLU A 143 11.95 3.71 4.51
C GLU A 143 12.42 3.51 3.06
N LEU A 144 13.74 3.39 2.87
CA LEU A 144 14.35 3.10 1.58
C LEU A 144 13.93 1.74 1.02
N MET A 145 13.81 0.71 1.86
CA MET A 145 13.37 -0.64 1.46
C MET A 145 12.05 -1.01 2.12
N ARG A 146 11.10 -0.05 2.18
CA ARG A 146 9.86 -0.22 2.92
C ARG A 146 9.04 -1.43 2.49
N GLN A 147 8.95 -1.76 1.20
CA GLN A 147 8.17 -2.92 0.75
C GLN A 147 8.76 -4.23 1.26
N LEU A 148 10.08 -4.30 1.42
CA LEU A 148 10.79 -5.44 1.99
C LEU A 148 10.65 -5.46 3.52
N TYR A 149 10.94 -4.33 4.18
CA TYR A 149 10.87 -4.18 5.63
C TYR A 149 9.50 -4.52 6.20
N MET A 150 8.41 -4.12 5.53
CA MET A 150 7.05 -4.44 5.98
C MET A 150 6.84 -5.93 6.27
N PHE A 151 7.53 -6.82 5.56
CA PHE A 151 7.34 -8.27 5.66
C PHE A 151 8.57 -9.03 6.14
N SER A 152 9.68 -8.34 6.41
CA SER A 152 10.91 -8.94 6.95
C SER A 152 11.66 -7.91 7.80
N PRO A 153 11.80 -8.13 9.13
CA PRO A 153 12.62 -7.26 9.98
C PRO A 153 14.10 -7.30 9.59
N SER A 154 14.55 -8.39 8.96
CA SER A 154 15.94 -8.64 8.57
C SER A 154 16.27 -8.19 7.14
N PHE A 155 15.29 -7.65 6.41
CA PHE A 155 15.39 -7.37 4.98
C PHE A 155 15.69 -8.62 4.12
N ASP A 156 15.35 -9.82 4.59
CA ASP A 156 15.50 -11.04 3.81
C ASP A 156 14.39 -11.17 2.74
N VAL A 157 14.82 -11.34 1.49
CA VAL A 157 13.93 -11.49 0.35
C VAL A 157 13.11 -12.78 0.41
N GLY A 158 13.65 -13.84 1.02
CA GLY A 158 12.97 -15.12 1.20
C GLY A 158 11.83 -15.02 2.22
N GLU A 159 12.14 -14.48 3.40
CA GLU A 159 11.21 -14.22 4.50
C GLU A 159 10.04 -13.35 4.02
N ALA A 160 10.35 -12.18 3.43
CA ALA A 160 9.33 -11.27 2.94
C ALA A 160 8.45 -11.93 1.88
N TYR A 161 9.05 -12.63 0.90
CA TYR A 161 8.30 -13.35 -0.13
C TYR A 161 7.35 -14.38 0.48
N ASN A 162 7.85 -15.23 1.39
CA ASN A 162 7.05 -16.27 2.02
C ASN A 162 5.90 -15.68 2.86
N CYS A 163 6.15 -14.57 3.55
CA CYS A 163 5.14 -13.84 4.31
C CYS A 163 4.04 -13.28 3.38
N ILE A 164 4.43 -12.59 2.30
CA ILE A 164 3.49 -12.01 1.33
C ILE A 164 2.64 -13.08 0.63
N ARG A 165 3.21 -14.26 0.36
CA ARG A 165 2.50 -15.40 -0.26
C ARG A 165 1.41 -15.99 0.64
N ARG A 166 1.42 -15.70 1.93
CA ARG A 166 0.39 -16.12 2.89
C ARG A 166 -0.77 -15.14 3.00
N LEU A 167 -0.62 -13.91 2.48
CA LEU A 167 -1.71 -12.93 2.44
C LEU A 167 -2.88 -13.47 1.60
N GLY A 168 -4.09 -12.95 1.87
CA GLY A 168 -5.27 -13.23 1.08
C GLY A 168 -5.14 -12.70 -0.35
N ALA A 169 -4.55 -11.51 -0.51
CA ALA A 169 -4.19 -10.97 -1.82
C ALA A 169 -2.98 -10.02 -1.82
N TYR A 170 -2.37 -9.86 -2.98
CA TYR A 170 -1.54 -8.70 -3.28
C TYR A 170 -1.66 -8.29 -4.74
N PHE A 171 -1.42 -7.01 -5.00
CA PHE A 171 -1.40 -6.46 -6.35
C PHE A 171 -0.43 -5.30 -6.50
N PHE A 172 -0.24 -4.86 -7.74
CA PHE A 172 0.68 -3.80 -8.10
C PHE A 172 -0.07 -2.54 -8.47
N VAL A 173 0.47 -1.38 -8.10
CA VAL A 173 -0.07 -0.07 -8.48
C VAL A 173 -0.20 0.05 -9.99
N GLU A 174 0.75 -0.52 -10.74
CA GLU A 174 0.73 -0.51 -12.21
C GLU A 174 -0.43 -1.36 -12.79
N ASP A 175 -1.00 -2.27 -12.01
CA ASP A 175 -2.07 -3.20 -12.40
C ASP A 175 -3.36 -2.96 -11.58
N MET A 176 -3.50 -1.77 -10.99
CA MET A 176 -4.50 -1.50 -9.96
C MET A 176 -5.94 -1.67 -10.46
N ASP A 177 -6.28 -1.12 -11.62
CA ASP A 177 -7.65 -1.20 -12.17
C ASP A 177 -8.11 -2.65 -12.41
N CYS A 178 -7.23 -3.47 -13.01
CA CYS A 178 -7.51 -4.88 -13.21
C CYS A 178 -7.70 -5.61 -11.89
N SER A 179 -6.88 -5.28 -10.89
CA SER A 179 -6.92 -5.92 -9.57
C SER A 179 -8.17 -5.53 -8.79
N LEU A 180 -8.56 -4.25 -8.85
CA LEU A 180 -9.78 -3.75 -8.20
C LEU A 180 -11.03 -4.39 -8.78
N ARG A 181 -11.14 -4.50 -10.12
CA ARG A 181 -12.28 -5.21 -10.75
C ARG A 181 -12.44 -6.63 -10.22
N MET A 182 -11.33 -7.34 -10.04
CA MET A 182 -11.36 -8.70 -9.52
C MET A 182 -11.75 -8.73 -8.03
N LEU A 183 -11.23 -7.81 -7.21
CA LEU A 183 -11.64 -7.69 -5.81
C LEU A 183 -13.12 -7.32 -5.71
N SER A 184 -13.64 -6.48 -6.61
CA SER A 184 -15.06 -6.16 -6.69
C SER A 184 -15.91 -7.39 -6.90
N SER A 185 -15.52 -8.25 -7.85
CA SER A 185 -16.19 -9.53 -8.09
C SER A 185 -16.08 -10.47 -6.89
N LEU A 186 -14.93 -10.50 -6.23
CA LEU A 186 -14.70 -11.38 -5.07
C LEU A 186 -15.55 -10.98 -3.86
N PHE A 187 -15.64 -9.69 -3.57
CA PHE A 187 -16.37 -9.19 -2.41
C PHE A 187 -17.83 -8.85 -2.71
N ASN A 188 -18.24 -8.93 -3.98
CA ASN A 188 -19.54 -8.48 -4.44
C ASN A 188 -19.81 -7.01 -4.03
N VAL A 189 -18.80 -6.16 -4.18
CA VAL A 189 -18.80 -4.74 -3.80
C VAL A 189 -18.21 -3.94 -4.96
N PRO A 190 -18.80 -2.80 -5.37
CA PRO A 190 -18.25 -2.00 -6.46
C PRO A 190 -16.99 -1.23 -6.02
N LEU A 191 -15.81 -1.82 -6.21
CA LEU A 191 -14.52 -1.13 -6.04
C LEU A 191 -14.12 -0.48 -7.38
N CYS A 192 -14.53 0.76 -7.57
CA CYS A 192 -14.18 1.55 -8.75
C CYS A 192 -13.04 2.52 -8.42
N ASN A 193 -12.03 2.58 -9.29
CA ASN A 193 -10.99 3.59 -9.18
C ASN A 193 -11.55 4.94 -9.63
N THR A 194 -11.92 5.80 -8.69
CA THR A 194 -12.19 7.20 -8.99
C THR A 194 -10.86 7.84 -9.33
N THR A 195 -10.75 8.41 -10.55
CA THR A 195 -9.53 8.91 -11.17
C THR A 195 -8.59 9.56 -10.16
N VAL A 196 -7.57 8.83 -9.73
CA VAL A 196 -6.59 9.36 -8.79
C VAL A 196 -5.67 10.25 -9.62
N ASN A 197 -5.72 11.56 -9.40
CA ASN A 197 -4.79 12.50 -10.01
C ASN A 197 -3.35 12.05 -9.73
N HIS A 198 -2.72 11.42 -10.72
CA HIS A 198 -1.29 11.19 -10.72
C HIS A 198 -0.64 12.56 -10.85
N GLY A 199 -0.22 13.14 -9.71
CA GLY A 199 0.41 14.46 -9.71
C GLY A 199 1.48 14.56 -10.80
N CYS A 200 1.26 15.47 -11.74
CA CYS A 200 1.92 15.55 -13.06
C CYS A 200 3.41 15.94 -13.03
N ASN A 201 4.00 16.11 -11.84
CA ASN A 201 5.40 16.49 -11.73
C ASN A 201 6.25 15.22 -11.67
N THR A 202 6.76 14.81 -12.82
CA THR A 202 7.79 13.79 -12.95
C THR A 202 9.14 14.38 -12.51
N ILE A 203 9.81 13.73 -11.57
CA ILE A 203 11.21 14.03 -11.29
C ILE A 203 12.03 13.17 -12.26
N ALA A 204 12.79 13.82 -13.13
CA ALA A 204 13.77 13.15 -13.97
C ALA A 204 15.05 12.94 -13.16
N LEU A 205 15.49 11.69 -13.05
CA LEU A 205 16.79 11.36 -12.47
C LEU A 205 17.88 11.47 -13.51
N SER A 206 19.02 12.02 -13.13
CA SER A 206 20.24 11.87 -13.90
C SER A 206 20.65 10.38 -13.98
N PRO A 207 21.43 9.97 -14.99
CA PRO A 207 21.89 8.58 -15.08
C PRO A 207 22.64 8.07 -13.83
N PRO A 208 23.56 8.85 -13.20
CA PRO A 208 24.22 8.43 -11.96
C PRO A 208 23.24 8.19 -10.79
N GLU A 209 22.26 9.08 -10.60
CA GLU A 209 21.23 8.94 -9.56
C GLU A 209 20.38 7.68 -9.77
N ALA A 210 19.98 7.42 -11.02
CA ALA A 210 19.20 6.24 -11.36
C ALA A 210 19.96 4.94 -11.10
N VAL A 211 21.26 4.89 -11.46
CA VAL A 211 22.13 3.72 -11.19
C VAL A 211 22.29 3.50 -9.69
N ARG A 212 22.57 4.58 -8.93
CA ARG A 212 22.73 4.51 -7.48
C ARG A 212 21.45 4.01 -6.81
N LEU A 213 20.30 4.62 -7.12
CA LEU A 213 19.01 4.23 -6.57
C LEU A 213 18.70 2.75 -6.84
N ARG A 214 18.88 2.29 -8.09
CA ARG A 214 18.66 0.88 -8.45
C ARG A 214 19.57 -0.07 -7.68
N THR A 215 20.83 0.32 -7.46
CA THR A 215 21.80 -0.47 -6.71
C THR A 215 21.39 -0.61 -5.25
N MET A 216 20.97 0.49 -4.61
CA MET A 216 20.48 0.47 -3.23
C MET A 216 19.19 -0.34 -3.07
N LEU A 217 18.33 -0.37 -4.11
CA LEU A 217 17.05 -1.09 -4.11
C LEU A 217 17.14 -2.53 -4.66
N LYS A 218 18.34 -3.08 -4.88
CA LYS A 218 18.53 -4.38 -5.56
C LYS A 218 17.68 -5.52 -4.97
N ASP A 219 17.55 -5.57 -3.65
CA ASP A 219 16.84 -6.65 -2.95
C ASP A 219 15.32 -6.44 -2.99
N GLU A 220 14.85 -5.19 -2.89
CA GLU A 220 13.43 -4.86 -3.12
C GLU A 220 13.02 -5.15 -4.57
N TYR A 221 13.89 -4.89 -5.56
CA TYR A 221 13.70 -5.30 -6.96
C TYR A 221 13.65 -6.83 -7.13
N ARG A 222 14.50 -7.57 -6.41
CA ARG A 222 14.48 -9.03 -6.39
C ARG A 222 13.16 -9.55 -5.83
N LEU A 223 12.66 -8.97 -4.73
CA LEU A 223 11.35 -9.29 -4.15
C LEU A 223 10.22 -9.04 -5.16
N VAL A 224 10.12 -7.83 -5.70
CA VAL A 224 9.06 -7.43 -6.65
C VAL A 224 9.04 -8.34 -7.88
N ARG A 225 10.20 -8.68 -8.43
CA ARG A 225 10.30 -9.62 -9.56
C ARG A 225 9.80 -11.01 -9.22
N ARG A 226 10.17 -11.57 -8.05
CA ARG A 226 9.64 -12.86 -7.58
C ARG A 226 8.12 -12.83 -7.39
N LEU A 227 7.61 -11.74 -6.84
CA LEU A 227 6.16 -11.55 -6.66
C LEU A 227 5.45 -11.46 -8.01
N ARG A 228 5.99 -10.72 -9.00
CA ARG A 228 5.43 -10.63 -10.36
C ARG A 228 5.47 -11.95 -11.11
N GLN A 229 6.53 -12.74 -10.97
CA GLN A 229 6.59 -14.08 -11.56
C GLN A 229 5.45 -14.96 -11.04
N ALA A 230 5.26 -15.01 -9.72
CA ALA A 230 4.16 -15.75 -9.10
C ALA A 230 2.76 -15.16 -9.41
N TYR A 231 2.69 -13.85 -9.66
CA TYR A 231 1.48 -13.12 -10.02
C TYR A 231 0.96 -13.50 -11.41
N ASN A 232 1.88 -13.76 -12.35
CA ASN A 232 1.56 -14.10 -13.75
C ASN A 232 1.26 -15.59 -13.97
N THR A 233 1.69 -16.47 -13.07
CA THR A 233 1.45 -17.92 -13.20
C THR A 233 -0.03 -18.27 -13.04
N PHE A 234 -0.80 -17.45 -12.32
CA PHE A 234 -2.25 -17.58 -12.26
C PHE A 234 -2.87 -16.81 -13.42
N VAL A 235 -2.82 -17.42 -14.61
CA VAL A 235 -3.67 -17.02 -15.73
C VAL A 235 -5.10 -17.29 -15.29
N PHE A 236 -5.80 -16.24 -14.89
CA PHE A 236 -7.24 -16.33 -14.68
C PHE A 236 -7.88 -16.74 -16.01
N PRO A 237 -8.85 -17.66 -16.01
CA PRO A 237 -9.66 -17.86 -17.19
C PRO A 237 -10.16 -16.47 -17.61
N LYS A 238 -9.91 -16.09 -18.86
CA LYS A 238 -10.56 -14.91 -19.44
C LYS A 238 -12.04 -15.01 -19.08
N PRO A 239 -12.67 -13.93 -18.58
CA PRO A 239 -14.11 -13.97 -18.34
C PRO A 239 -14.73 -14.54 -19.60
N ALA A 240 -15.44 -15.66 -19.47
CA ALA A 240 -16.18 -16.21 -20.58
C ALA A 240 -17.00 -15.05 -21.14
N ASN A 241 -16.87 -14.77 -22.44
CA ASN A 241 -17.71 -13.76 -23.08
C ASN A 241 -19.14 -14.10 -22.68
N VAL A 242 -19.74 -13.26 -21.83
CA VAL A 242 -21.15 -13.37 -21.48
C VAL A 242 -21.87 -12.92 -22.75
N ALA A 243 -22.05 -13.86 -23.66
CA ALA A 243 -22.91 -13.71 -24.81
C ALA A 243 -24.33 -13.75 -24.27
N GLY A 244 -25.03 -12.62 -24.36
CA GLY A 244 -26.49 -12.55 -24.27
C GLY A 244 -27.04 -12.14 -22.91
N ALA A 245 -27.35 -10.85 -22.79
CA ALA A 245 -28.66 -10.37 -22.35
C ALA A 245 -28.90 -9.02 -23.03
#